data_AF-A0A2E5K5A5-F1
#
_entry.id   AF-A0A2E5K5A5-F1
#
_cell.length_a   1.000
_cell.length_b   1.000
_cell.length_c   1.000
_cell.angle_alpha   90.00
_cell.angle_beta   90.00
_cell.angle_gamma   90.00
#
_symmetry.space_group_name_H-M   'P 1'
#
loop_
_entity.id
_entity.type
_entity.pdbx_description
1 polymer ?
#
loop_
_entity_poly.entity_id
_entity_poly.type
_entity_poly.pdbx_seq_one_letter_code
_entity_poly.pdbx_strand_id
1 'polypeptide(L)'
;MSEHIDTTTSEVHHVTRYAVDQDHYINEGCIWQKGVPFDIPYGVITPKAEECENLLVLVCVSGSAVSFCTIRLEPTWMHLGEVSGIAAAMTEAAKRFIRGELHGIEDLYKVIGRKERSLWADQRGHLSPGFDRLEGYVFYTTLYGKSLELISAPIKFNNNPSFRSDDLDKIFYQIAWKAVVEHSLSGVTDKNGNGIGDHLD
;
A
#
# COMPACT_ATOMS: atom_id res chain seq x y z
N MET A 1 7.71 8.48 12.45
CA MET A 1 6.29 8.21 12.14
C MET A 1 6.28 6.88 11.42
N SER A 2 5.79 5.83 12.07
CA SER A 2 5.93 4.44 11.59
C SER A 2 4.64 4.07 10.84
N GLU A 3 4.59 4.40 9.56
CA GLU A 3 3.60 3.80 8.66
C GLU A 3 3.95 2.31 8.54
N HIS A 4 2.96 1.44 8.63
CA HIS A 4 3.14 -0.01 8.73
C HIS A 4 2.61 -0.70 7.46
N ILE A 5 3.40 -1.62 6.89
CA ILE A 5 3.08 -2.30 5.64
C ILE A 5 2.24 -3.56 5.91
N ASP A 6 2.78 -4.55 6.62
CA ASP A 6 2.09 -5.82 6.91
C ASP A 6 2.82 -6.65 7.98
N THR A 7 2.09 -7.59 8.59
CA THR A 7 2.55 -8.51 9.63
C THR A 7 2.86 -9.90 9.03
N THR A 8 4.12 -10.33 9.09
CA THR A 8 4.57 -11.60 8.48
C THR A 8 5.41 -12.45 9.43
N THR A 9 5.56 -13.75 9.14
CA THR A 9 6.36 -14.70 9.93
C THR A 9 7.71 -14.97 9.25
N SER A 10 8.77 -15.05 10.06
CA SER A 10 10.13 -15.35 9.56
C SER A 10 10.20 -16.67 8.79
N GLU A 11 10.83 -16.63 7.62
CA GLU A 11 11.10 -17.80 6.76
C GLU A 11 12.55 -17.65 6.29
N VAL A 12 13.40 -18.65 6.55
CA VAL A 12 14.83 -18.60 6.16
C VAL A 12 15.26 -20.01 5.78
N HIS A 13 15.73 -20.17 4.54
CA HIS A 13 16.22 -21.44 4.02
C HIS A 13 17.65 -21.77 4.46
N HIS A 14 18.00 -23.05 4.37
CA HIS A 14 19.38 -23.50 4.53
C HIS A 14 20.31 -22.77 3.54
N VAL A 15 21.38 -22.18 4.07
CA VAL A 15 22.38 -21.46 3.27
C VAL A 15 23.50 -22.41 2.87
N THR A 16 23.97 -23.22 3.83
CA THR A 16 25.11 -24.13 3.64
C THR A 16 24.85 -25.47 4.32
N ARG A 17 25.38 -26.54 3.75
CA ARG A 17 25.38 -27.89 4.34
C ARG A 17 26.82 -28.38 4.47
N TYR A 18 27.21 -28.79 5.67
CA TYR A 18 28.53 -29.34 5.96
C TYR A 18 28.42 -30.83 6.26
N ALA A 19 29.25 -31.65 5.60
CA ALA A 19 29.43 -33.04 5.99
C ALA A 19 30.31 -33.09 7.26
N VAL A 20 29.83 -33.78 8.30
CA VAL A 20 30.54 -33.88 9.58
C VAL A 20 31.26 -35.21 9.69
N ASP A 21 30.62 -36.29 9.22
CA ASP A 21 31.21 -37.62 9.11
C ASP A 21 30.69 -38.35 7.84
N GLN A 22 30.91 -39.66 7.74
CA GLN A 22 30.52 -40.44 6.55
C GLN A 22 29.02 -40.43 6.27
N ASP A 23 28.16 -40.32 7.29
CA ASP A 23 26.71 -40.46 7.16
C ASP A 23 25.92 -39.26 7.71
N HIS A 24 26.58 -38.30 8.37
CA HIS A 24 25.94 -37.12 8.97
C HIS A 24 26.35 -35.80 8.32
N TYR A 25 25.36 -34.92 8.21
CA TYR A 25 25.55 -33.54 7.78
C TYR A 25 24.84 -32.57 8.75
N ILE A 26 25.38 -31.35 8.84
CA ILE A 26 24.76 -30.22 9.54
C ILE A 26 24.34 -29.20 8.50
N ASN A 27 23.12 -28.66 8.65
CA ASN A 27 22.69 -27.53 7.84
C ASN A 27 22.80 -26.23 8.64
N GLU A 28 23.38 -25.20 8.02
CA GLU A 28 23.49 -23.84 8.56
C GLU A 28 22.42 -22.91 7.95
N GLY A 29 22.06 -21.88 8.70
CA GLY A 29 21.36 -20.70 8.17
C GLY A 29 19.85 -20.82 8.09
N CYS A 30 19.26 -21.98 8.41
CA CYS A 30 17.81 -22.11 8.45
C CYS A 30 17.25 -21.90 9.85
N ILE A 31 16.13 -21.19 9.93
CA ILE A 31 15.39 -20.95 11.16
C ILE A 31 14.10 -21.76 11.08
N TRP A 32 14.07 -22.93 11.75
CA TRP A 32 12.87 -23.78 11.89
C TRP A 32 12.01 -23.42 13.12
N GLN A 33 12.20 -22.22 13.66
CA GLN A 33 11.44 -21.72 14.81
C GLN A 33 10.16 -21.06 14.32
N LYS A 34 9.05 -21.26 15.04
CA LYS A 34 7.83 -20.49 14.79
C LYS A 34 8.11 -19.02 15.11
N GLY A 35 8.22 -18.20 14.07
CA GLY A 35 8.40 -16.75 14.22
C GLY A 35 7.20 -16.11 14.91
N VAL A 36 7.47 -15.05 15.67
CA VAL A 36 6.41 -14.11 16.05
C VAL A 36 6.10 -13.23 14.84
N PRO A 37 4.83 -12.89 14.60
CA PRO A 37 4.50 -11.95 13.55
C PRO A 37 5.16 -10.60 13.84
N PHE A 38 5.79 -10.01 12.83
CA PHE A 38 6.46 -8.72 12.96
C PHE A 38 6.04 -7.74 11.89
N ASP A 39 6.16 -6.47 12.24
CA ASP A 39 5.74 -5.37 11.40
C ASP A 39 6.83 -4.99 10.39
N ILE A 40 6.50 -4.84 9.11
CA ILE A 40 7.39 -4.17 8.14
C ILE A 40 7.12 -2.66 8.17
N PRO A 41 8.11 -1.80 8.48
CA PRO A 41 7.94 -0.35 8.45
C PRO A 41 7.93 0.18 7.01
N TYR A 42 7.09 1.17 6.73
CA TYR A 42 7.03 1.90 5.45
C TYR A 42 8.36 2.53 5.05
N GLY A 43 9.16 2.93 6.04
CA GLY A 43 10.53 3.43 5.83
C GLY A 43 11.47 2.44 5.12
N VAL A 44 11.10 1.16 5.02
CA VAL A 44 11.86 0.13 4.28
C VAL A 44 11.75 0.33 2.77
N ILE A 45 10.66 0.94 2.28
CA ILE A 45 10.42 1.21 0.85
C ILE A 45 10.67 2.67 0.46
N THR A 46 10.94 3.56 1.43
CA THR A 46 11.28 4.95 1.15
C THR A 46 12.79 5.20 1.28
N PRO A 47 13.44 5.77 0.25
CA PRO A 47 14.82 6.22 0.38
C PRO A 47 14.91 7.40 1.35
N LYS A 48 16.13 7.79 1.72
CA LYS A 48 16.29 9.01 2.52
C LYS A 48 15.79 10.21 1.71
N ALA A 49 15.07 11.10 2.36
CA ALA A 49 14.53 12.30 1.72
C ALA A 49 15.61 13.16 1.06
N GLU A 50 16.84 13.17 1.60
CA GLU A 50 17.99 13.88 1.03
C GLU A 50 18.51 13.27 -0.30
N GLU A 51 18.15 12.03 -0.61
CA GLU A 51 18.56 11.30 -1.82
C GLU A 51 17.46 11.30 -2.88
N CYS A 52 16.21 11.10 -2.48
CA CYS A 52 15.05 11.08 -3.37
C CYS A 52 13.74 11.25 -2.61
N GLU A 53 12.79 12.01 -3.16
CA GLU A 53 11.47 12.27 -2.54
C GLU A 53 10.30 11.62 -3.29
N ASN A 54 10.55 11.05 -4.48
CA ASN A 54 9.51 10.60 -5.41
C ASN A 54 9.72 9.17 -5.91
N LEU A 55 10.48 8.35 -5.17
CA LEU A 55 10.75 6.96 -5.50
C LEU A 55 10.33 6.05 -4.35
N LEU A 56 9.58 5.00 -4.67
CA LEU A 56 9.29 3.88 -3.78
C LEU A 56 10.04 2.65 -4.28
N VAL A 57 10.80 2.01 -3.39
CA VAL A 57 11.64 0.86 -3.70
C VAL A 57 10.97 -0.39 -3.13
N LEU A 58 10.40 -1.22 -4.00
CA LEU A 58 9.60 -2.37 -3.56
C LEU A 58 10.38 -3.68 -3.47
N VAL A 59 11.45 -3.80 -4.26
CA VAL A 59 12.25 -5.04 -4.37
C VAL A 59 13.60 -4.88 -3.69
N CYS A 60 14.33 -3.80 -4.00
CA CYS A 60 15.68 -3.53 -3.48
C CYS A 60 15.64 -2.86 -2.10
N VAL A 61 14.78 -3.36 -1.22
CA VAL A 61 14.59 -2.79 0.11
C VAL A 61 15.78 -3.06 1.03
N SER A 62 16.02 -2.15 1.97
CA SER A 62 17.06 -2.32 2.98
C SER A 62 16.59 -3.30 4.06
N GLY A 63 17.33 -4.39 4.26
CA GLY A 63 17.03 -5.38 5.29
C GLY A 63 18.20 -6.32 5.58
N SER A 64 18.16 -6.99 6.74
CA SER A 64 19.08 -8.09 7.02
C SER A 64 18.80 -9.29 6.09
N ALA A 65 19.75 -10.21 5.96
CA ALA A 65 19.53 -11.44 5.17
C ALA A 65 18.29 -12.22 5.65
N VAL A 66 18.10 -12.32 6.97
CA VAL A 66 16.94 -12.98 7.59
C VAL A 66 15.64 -12.26 7.25
N SER A 67 15.60 -10.92 7.35
CA SER A 67 14.43 -10.12 7.02
C SER A 67 14.09 -10.21 5.53
N PHE A 68 15.11 -10.20 4.66
CA PHE A 68 14.94 -10.28 3.22
C PHE A 68 14.37 -11.64 2.77
N CYS A 69 14.71 -12.73 3.47
CA CYS A 69 14.09 -14.04 3.18
C CYS A 69 12.57 -14.04 3.38
N THR A 70 12.06 -13.28 4.34
CA THR A 70 10.63 -13.08 4.52
C THR A 70 10.05 -12.09 3.50
N ILE A 71 10.74 -10.98 3.24
CA ILE A 71 10.25 -9.95 2.30
C ILE A 71 10.09 -10.52 0.88
N ARG A 72 10.99 -11.40 0.45
CA ARG A 72 10.97 -12.01 -0.89
C ARG A 72 9.91 -13.11 -1.06
N LEU A 73 9.12 -13.40 -0.04
CA LEU A 73 7.96 -14.28 -0.21
C LEU A 73 6.97 -13.57 -1.13
N GLU A 74 6.44 -14.29 -2.12
CA GLU A 74 5.43 -13.79 -3.06
C GLU A 74 4.33 -12.95 -2.38
N PRO A 75 3.65 -13.41 -1.31
CA PRO A 75 2.61 -12.62 -0.66
C PRO A 75 3.14 -11.31 -0.06
N THR A 76 4.36 -11.28 0.45
CA THR A 76 4.94 -10.06 1.03
C THR A 76 5.36 -9.08 -0.06
N TRP A 77 5.92 -9.54 -1.18
CA TRP A 77 6.20 -8.67 -2.33
C TRP A 77 4.94 -8.08 -2.94
N MET A 78 3.85 -8.85 -3.04
CA MET A 78 2.56 -8.34 -3.49
C MET A 78 2.05 -7.22 -2.57
N HIS A 79 2.12 -7.41 -1.24
CA HIS A 79 1.74 -6.37 -0.28
C HIS A 79 2.60 -5.11 -0.40
N LEU A 80 3.91 -5.22 -0.67
CA LEU A 80 4.74 -4.02 -0.91
C LEU A 80 4.25 -3.23 -2.13
N GLY A 81 3.87 -3.91 -3.21
CA GLY A 81 3.25 -3.30 -4.39
C GLY A 81 1.94 -2.58 -4.08
N GLU A 82 1.07 -3.24 -3.33
CA GLU A 82 -0.20 -2.69 -2.88
C GLU A 82 0.00 -1.43 -2.01
N VAL A 83 0.85 -1.51 -0.99
CA VAL A 83 1.16 -0.39 -0.10
C VAL A 83 1.75 0.80 -0.87
N SER A 84 2.53 0.56 -1.93
CA SER A 84 3.02 1.63 -2.82
C SER A 84 1.88 2.41 -3.48
N GLY A 85 0.90 1.69 -4.03
CA GLY A 85 -0.27 2.29 -4.67
C GLY A 85 -1.15 3.04 -3.67
N ILE A 86 -1.39 2.44 -2.49
CA ILE A 86 -2.16 3.07 -1.42
C ILE A 86 -1.46 4.33 -0.94
N ALA A 87 -0.14 4.32 -0.75
CA ALA A 87 0.61 5.48 -0.30
C ALA A 87 0.52 6.66 -1.29
N ALA A 88 0.56 6.39 -2.60
CA ALA A 88 0.35 7.40 -3.64
C ALA A 88 -1.06 8.01 -3.55
N ALA A 89 -2.09 7.16 -3.41
CA ALA A 89 -3.47 7.60 -3.25
C ALA A 89 -3.69 8.42 -1.96
N MET A 90 -3.09 7.98 -0.85
CA MET A 90 -3.17 8.67 0.43
C MET A 90 -2.47 10.02 0.43
N THR A 91 -1.33 10.12 -0.27
CA THR A 91 -0.63 11.39 -0.48
C THR A 91 -1.51 12.39 -1.22
N GLU A 92 -2.20 11.95 -2.28
CA GLU A 92 -3.17 12.80 -2.99
C GLU A 92 -4.38 13.15 -2.11
N ALA A 93 -4.91 12.19 -1.35
CA ALA A 93 -6.00 12.45 -0.42
C ALA A 93 -5.63 13.52 0.61
N ALA A 94 -4.44 13.41 1.23
CA ALA A 94 -3.94 14.42 2.17
C ALA A 94 -3.77 15.80 1.51
N LYS A 95 -3.27 15.86 0.28
CA LYS A 95 -3.18 17.11 -0.49
C LYS A 95 -4.56 17.74 -0.71
N ARG A 96 -5.57 16.94 -1.07
CA ARG A 96 -6.95 17.41 -1.25
C ARG A 96 -7.59 17.85 0.07
N PHE A 97 -7.28 17.20 1.18
CA PHE A 97 -7.71 17.62 2.51
C PHE A 97 -7.17 19.02 2.84
N ILE A 98 -5.87 19.25 2.64
CA ILE A 98 -5.22 20.55 2.89
C ILE A 98 -5.83 21.66 2.02
N ARG A 99 -6.31 21.33 0.82
CA ARG A 99 -7.02 22.25 -0.08
C ARG A 99 -8.48 22.48 0.30
N GLY A 100 -9.04 21.73 1.25
CA GLY A 100 -10.44 21.79 1.65
C GLY A 100 -11.40 21.08 0.70
N GLU A 101 -10.91 20.22 -0.19
CA GLU A 101 -11.72 19.53 -1.20
C GLU A 101 -12.39 18.26 -0.64
N LEU A 102 -11.89 17.71 0.48
CA LEU A 102 -12.44 16.52 1.13
C LEU A 102 -13.54 16.87 2.14
N HIS A 103 -14.72 17.17 1.63
CA HIS A 103 -15.88 17.48 2.47
C HIS A 103 -16.29 16.30 3.36
N GLY A 104 -16.57 16.59 4.63
CA GLY A 104 -16.96 15.59 5.62
C GLY A 104 -15.80 14.97 6.40
N ILE A 105 -14.55 15.23 5.99
CA ILE A 105 -13.35 14.85 6.72
C ILE A 105 -12.96 16.00 7.65
N GLU A 106 -12.72 15.68 8.92
CA GLU A 106 -12.48 16.67 9.97
C GLU A 106 -10.99 16.84 10.28
N ASP A 107 -10.18 15.81 10.05
CA ASP A 107 -8.75 15.83 10.37
C ASP A 107 -7.94 14.87 9.48
N LEU A 108 -6.60 15.01 9.50
CA LEU A 108 -5.69 14.04 8.90
C LEU A 108 -5.50 12.83 9.84
N TYR A 109 -5.16 13.06 11.11
CA TYR A 109 -4.77 12.00 12.04
C TYR A 109 -5.64 11.97 13.28
N LYS A 110 -6.36 10.86 13.50
CA LYS A 110 -7.23 10.67 14.67
C LYS A 110 -6.48 10.78 15.99
N VAL A 111 -5.24 10.28 16.03
CA VAL A 111 -4.41 10.29 17.24
C VAL A 111 -4.05 11.72 17.68
N ILE A 112 -3.85 12.62 16.72
CA ILE A 112 -3.45 14.01 16.96
C ILE A 112 -4.70 14.86 17.18
N GLY A 113 -5.62 14.81 16.21
CA GLY A 113 -6.83 15.61 16.14
C GLY A 113 -7.95 15.21 17.10
N ARG A 114 -7.95 13.92 17.50
CA ARG A 114 -9.04 13.29 18.27
C ARG A 114 -10.42 13.41 17.61
N LYS A 115 -10.44 13.61 16.29
CA LYS A 115 -11.65 13.62 15.47
C LYS A 115 -11.92 12.22 14.94
N GLU A 116 -13.17 11.79 15.03
CA GLU A 116 -13.58 10.48 14.50
C GLU A 116 -13.39 10.38 12.99
N ARG A 117 -13.64 11.48 12.26
CA ARG A 117 -13.54 11.54 10.80
C ARG A 117 -12.17 12.00 10.34
N SER A 118 -11.16 11.18 10.63
CA SER A 118 -9.79 11.43 10.19
C SER A 118 -9.42 10.53 9.01
N LEU A 119 -8.41 10.89 8.20
CA LEU A 119 -7.87 9.99 7.17
C LEU A 119 -7.19 8.75 7.77
N TRP A 120 -6.30 8.96 8.74
CA TRP A 120 -5.61 7.90 9.48
C TRP A 120 -6.24 7.63 10.84
N ALA A 121 -6.49 6.36 11.11
CA ALA A 121 -7.19 5.88 12.30
C ALA A 121 -6.29 5.82 13.54
N ASP A 122 -5.01 5.50 13.36
CA ASP A 122 -4.10 5.16 14.45
C ASP A 122 -2.65 5.58 14.19
N GLN A 123 -1.75 5.18 15.11
CA GLN A 123 -0.31 5.47 15.03
C GLN A 123 0.44 4.56 14.07
N ARG A 124 -0.18 3.46 13.63
CA ARG A 124 0.42 2.45 12.75
C ARG A 124 0.16 2.76 11.27
N GLY A 125 -0.75 3.70 10.98
CA GLY A 125 -1.05 4.14 9.63
C GLY A 125 -2.26 3.44 9.01
N HIS A 126 -3.11 2.79 9.82
CA HIS A 126 -4.35 2.22 9.30
C HIS A 126 -5.28 3.32 8.77
N LEU A 127 -5.97 3.03 7.68
CA LEU A 127 -7.00 3.89 7.13
C LEU A 127 -8.23 3.89 8.03
N SER A 128 -8.84 5.06 8.21
CA SER A 128 -10.10 5.15 8.96
C SER A 128 -11.23 4.43 8.23
N PRO A 129 -12.20 3.86 8.96
CA PRO A 129 -13.37 3.21 8.36
C PRO A 129 -14.04 4.13 7.34
N GLY A 130 -14.21 3.65 6.11
CA GLY A 130 -14.70 4.42 4.97
C GLY A 130 -13.63 4.74 3.93
N PHE A 131 -12.36 4.87 4.33
CA PHE A 131 -11.21 5.04 3.44
C PHE A 131 -10.58 3.72 2.99
N ASP A 132 -10.89 2.62 3.68
CA ASP A 132 -10.56 1.24 3.30
C ASP A 132 -10.99 0.90 1.86
N ARG A 133 -12.05 1.52 1.34
CA ARG A 133 -12.45 1.30 -0.07
C ARG A 133 -11.49 1.92 -1.09
N LEU A 134 -10.69 2.92 -0.69
CA LEU A 134 -9.73 3.57 -1.56
C LEU A 134 -8.70 2.55 -2.07
N GLU A 135 -8.26 1.63 -1.22
CA GLU A 135 -7.41 0.49 -1.57
C GLU A 135 -8.04 -0.34 -2.70
N GLY A 136 -9.30 -0.75 -2.53
CA GLY A 136 -10.02 -1.49 -3.57
C GLY A 136 -10.17 -0.71 -4.89
N TYR A 137 -10.30 0.62 -4.84
CA TYR A 137 -10.37 1.46 -6.04
C TYR A 137 -9.02 1.56 -6.74
N VAL A 138 -7.93 1.72 -5.99
CA VAL A 138 -6.56 1.68 -6.54
C VAL A 138 -6.30 0.32 -7.19
N PHE A 139 -6.68 -0.77 -6.53
CA PHE A 139 -6.53 -2.12 -7.08
C PHE A 139 -7.33 -2.31 -8.37
N TYR A 140 -8.59 -1.88 -8.39
CA TYR A 140 -9.44 -1.94 -9.58
C TYR A 140 -8.85 -1.15 -10.74
N THR A 141 -8.50 0.13 -10.51
CA THR A 141 -7.95 1.01 -11.55
C THR A 141 -6.64 0.47 -12.11
N THR A 142 -5.78 -0.08 -11.23
CA THR A 142 -4.51 -0.71 -11.63
C THR A 142 -4.73 -1.94 -12.48
N LEU A 143 -5.65 -2.83 -12.07
CA LEU A 143 -5.88 -4.11 -12.75
C LEU A 143 -6.59 -3.95 -14.10
N TYR A 144 -7.59 -3.08 -14.15
CA TYR A 144 -8.43 -2.91 -15.34
C TYR A 144 -7.97 -1.77 -16.25
N GLY A 145 -7.02 -0.93 -15.81
CA GLY A 145 -6.57 0.25 -16.54
C GLY A 145 -7.71 1.23 -16.83
N LYS A 146 -8.72 1.30 -15.95
CA LYS A 146 -9.93 2.14 -16.15
C LYS A 146 -10.32 2.85 -14.87
N SER A 147 -10.67 4.13 -15.00
CA SER A 147 -11.25 4.94 -13.93
C SER A 147 -12.63 4.41 -13.53
N LEU A 148 -12.92 4.43 -12.24
CA LEU A 148 -14.25 4.09 -11.73
C LEU A 148 -15.30 5.14 -12.09
N GLU A 149 -14.89 6.35 -12.51
CA GLU A 149 -15.81 7.39 -12.98
C GLU A 149 -16.60 6.96 -14.22
N LEU A 150 -16.12 5.94 -14.95
CA LEU A 150 -16.82 5.35 -16.10
C LEU A 150 -17.97 4.41 -15.70
N ILE A 151 -18.07 4.04 -14.43
CA ILE A 151 -19.13 3.15 -13.94
C ILE A 151 -20.41 3.98 -13.77
N SER A 152 -21.43 3.66 -14.59
CA SER A 152 -22.69 4.40 -14.62
C SER A 152 -23.61 4.14 -13.42
N ALA A 153 -23.44 3.01 -12.72
CA ALA A 153 -24.25 2.62 -11.58
C ALA A 153 -23.50 2.83 -10.25
N PRO A 154 -24.13 3.38 -9.20
CA PRO A 154 -23.49 3.54 -7.90
C PRO A 154 -23.18 2.18 -7.29
N ILE A 155 -21.95 2.02 -6.78
CA ILE A 155 -21.51 0.78 -6.14
C ILE A 155 -22.13 0.70 -4.75
N LYS A 156 -23.02 -0.28 -4.54
CA LYS A 156 -23.70 -0.49 -3.26
C LYS A 156 -22.88 -1.39 -2.35
N PHE A 157 -22.64 -0.93 -1.13
CA PHE A 157 -21.99 -1.70 -0.08
C PHE A 157 -22.95 -1.93 1.08
N ASN A 158 -22.86 -3.11 1.73
CA ASN A 158 -23.77 -3.48 2.82
C ASN A 158 -23.65 -2.56 4.05
N ASN A 159 -22.47 -2.00 4.31
CA ASN A 159 -22.20 -1.10 5.43
C ASN A 159 -21.67 0.23 4.89
N ASN A 160 -22.53 1.23 4.72
CA ASN A 160 -22.10 2.57 4.32
C ASN A 160 -21.97 3.49 5.55
N PRO A 161 -20.80 4.07 5.83
CA PRO A 161 -20.65 5.03 6.92
C PRO A 161 -21.57 6.23 6.71
N SER A 162 -22.18 6.73 7.78
CA SER A 162 -23.17 7.82 7.72
C SER A 162 -22.63 9.15 7.17
N PHE A 163 -21.31 9.32 7.14
CA PHE A 163 -20.65 10.53 6.65
C PHE A 163 -20.23 10.44 5.18
N ARG A 164 -20.36 9.27 4.55
CA ARG A 164 -19.95 9.06 3.16
C ARG A 164 -21.07 9.54 2.22
N SER A 165 -20.74 10.43 1.31
CA SER A 165 -21.63 10.88 0.23
C SER A 165 -21.14 10.37 -1.13
N ASP A 166 -22.04 10.32 -2.11
CA ASP A 166 -21.70 9.99 -3.49
C ASP A 166 -20.64 10.94 -4.07
N ASP A 167 -20.57 12.18 -3.56
CA ASP A 167 -19.55 13.16 -3.96
C ASP A 167 -18.16 12.81 -3.41
N LEU A 168 -18.08 12.28 -2.18
CA LEU A 168 -16.82 11.81 -1.60
C LEU A 168 -16.31 10.57 -2.36
N ASP A 169 -17.22 9.70 -2.82
CA ASP A 169 -16.88 8.55 -3.66
C ASP A 169 -16.26 8.96 -5.00
N LYS A 170 -16.83 9.97 -5.67
CA LYS A 170 -16.24 10.51 -6.91
C LYS A 170 -14.84 11.06 -6.68
N ILE A 171 -14.63 11.77 -5.57
CA ILE A 171 -13.29 12.24 -5.20
C ILE A 171 -12.32 11.07 -5.03
N PHE A 172 -12.75 9.98 -4.39
CA PHE A 172 -11.91 8.79 -4.22
C PHE A 172 -11.62 8.09 -5.55
N TYR A 173 -12.56 8.06 -6.49
CA TYR A 173 -12.32 7.53 -7.84
C TYR A 173 -11.23 8.34 -8.56
N GLN A 174 -11.28 9.67 -8.46
CA GLN A 174 -10.27 10.54 -9.04
C GLN A 174 -8.90 10.39 -8.37
N ILE A 175 -8.88 10.26 -7.03
CA ILE A 175 -7.65 10.01 -6.28
C ILE A 175 -7.02 8.69 -6.73
N ALA A 176 -7.82 7.62 -6.82
CA ALA A 176 -7.34 6.32 -7.26
C ALA A 176 -6.81 6.37 -8.70
N TRP A 177 -7.55 6.96 -9.64
CA TRP A 177 -7.13 7.10 -11.03
C TRP A 177 -5.81 7.86 -11.16
N LYS A 178 -5.73 9.01 -10.48
CA LYS A 178 -4.52 9.84 -10.47
C LYS A 178 -3.33 9.11 -9.87
N ALA A 179 -3.52 8.40 -8.75
CA ALA A 179 -2.47 7.63 -8.11
C ALA A 179 -1.87 6.59 -9.06
N VAL A 180 -2.72 5.93 -9.86
CA VAL A 180 -2.27 4.93 -10.85
C VAL A 180 -1.59 5.57 -12.05
N VAL A 181 -2.19 6.60 -12.65
CA VAL A 181 -1.65 7.25 -13.87
C VAL A 181 -0.35 8.00 -13.60
N GLU A 182 -0.18 8.58 -12.42
CA GLU A 182 1.05 9.30 -12.04
C GLU A 182 2.16 8.39 -11.52
N HIS A 183 1.85 7.13 -11.20
CA HIS A 183 2.85 6.19 -10.70
C HIS A 183 3.69 5.62 -11.84
N SER A 184 4.99 5.89 -11.83
CA SER A 184 5.93 5.54 -12.91
C SER A 184 5.97 4.05 -13.27
N LEU A 185 5.65 3.17 -12.32
CA LEU A 185 5.67 1.71 -12.51
C LEU A 185 4.28 1.08 -12.72
N SER A 186 3.20 1.87 -12.78
CA SER A 186 1.86 1.30 -12.97
C SER A 186 1.65 0.70 -14.36
N GLY A 187 2.39 1.19 -15.36
CA GLY A 187 2.18 0.84 -16.77
C GLY A 187 0.91 1.44 -17.38
N VAL A 188 0.14 2.22 -16.61
CA VAL A 188 -1.09 2.88 -17.05
C VAL A 188 -0.78 4.35 -17.32
N THR A 189 -1.07 4.82 -18.53
CA THR A 189 -1.03 6.24 -18.90
C THR A 189 -2.37 6.66 -19.47
N ASP A 190 -2.78 7.90 -19.26
CA ASP A 190 -4.03 8.45 -19.79
C ASP A 190 -3.73 9.84 -20.37
N LYS A 191 -3.31 9.89 -21.64
CA LYS A 191 -2.92 11.14 -22.29
C LYS A 191 -4.12 11.95 -22.79
N ASN A 192 -5.22 11.27 -23.10
CA ASN A 192 -6.43 11.88 -23.66
C ASN A 192 -7.43 12.30 -22.56
N GLY A 193 -7.21 11.89 -21.31
CA GLY A 193 -8.05 12.22 -20.16
C GLY A 193 -9.41 11.52 -20.18
N ASN A 194 -9.55 10.40 -20.91
CA ASN A 194 -10.82 9.69 -21.04
C ASN A 194 -11.09 8.71 -19.89
N GLY A 195 -10.15 8.55 -18.95
CA GLY A 195 -10.27 7.61 -17.84
C GLY A 195 -10.01 6.15 -18.25
N ILE A 196 -9.38 5.92 -19.41
CA ILE A 196 -8.98 4.60 -19.92
C ILE A 196 -7.48 4.65 -20.18
N GLY A 197 -6.77 3.60 -19.80
CA GLY A 197 -5.34 3.50 -20.04
C GLY A 197 -5.05 3.40 -21.54
N ASP A 198 -4.12 4.22 -22.03
CA ASP A 198 -3.71 4.29 -23.45
C ASP A 198 -3.26 2.94 -24.02
N HIS A 199 -2.92 1.96 -23.18
CA HIS A 199 -2.52 0.61 -23.58
C HIS A 199 -3.71 -0.31 -23.92
N LEU A 200 -4.95 0.14 -23.67
CA LEU A 200 -6.19 -0.59 -23.97
C LEU A 200 -6.89 -0.08 -25.24
N ASP A 201 -6.43 1.05 -25.78
CA ASP A 201 -6.96 1.69 -27.00
C ASP A 201 -6.25 1.23 -28.28
#